data_AF-A0A7X8V5M8-F1
#
_entry.id   AF-A0A7X8V5M8-F1
#
_cell.length_a   1.000
_cell.length_b   1.000
_cell.length_c   1.000
_cell.angle_alpha   90.00
_cell.angle_beta   90.00
_cell.angle_gamma   90.00
#
_symmetry.space_group_name_H-M   'P 1'
#
loop_
_entity.id
_entity.type
_entity.pdbx_description
1 polymer ?
#
loop_
_entity_poly.entity_id
_entity_poly.type
_entity_poly.pdbx_seq_one_letter_code
_entity_poly.pdbx_strand_id
1 'polypeptide(L)'
;RVLEIAALLPVVFNNDYFVHVSGLRYDYSPQRVLWLTIPGKNLPVPSMHAVLKAERYAGEGIQPAGDGEYLPLLRGDDTLYRIASDYYMLQFLPMVGKLLPQLAVVPKDKTGAPLFLNEAVVRVDGAELKIWQTLVEYTAGRPRGEDGIPVIDRAYAGTAGRINAIKTLPLLVWALLGLFFLILLLVFLVVLPRAYRGRRKQSPR
;
A
#
# COMPACT_ATOMS: atom_id res chain seq x y z
N ARG A 1 -3.61 -4.67 2.52
CA ARG A 1 -2.38 -5.39 2.96
C ARG A 1 -1.34 -5.46 1.85
N VAL A 2 -1.67 -5.98 0.66
CA VAL A 2 -0.74 -6.05 -0.48
C VAL A 2 -0.02 -4.72 -0.78
N LEU A 3 -0.74 -3.59 -0.76
CA LEU A 3 -0.12 -2.28 -0.99
C LEU A 3 0.88 -1.84 0.10
N GLU A 4 0.69 -2.27 1.36
CA GLU A 4 1.66 -2.02 2.43
C GLU A 4 2.93 -2.85 2.21
N ILE A 5 2.78 -4.09 1.73
CA ILE A 5 3.90 -4.94 1.33
C ILE A 5 4.65 -4.28 0.16
N ALA A 6 3.93 -3.82 -0.87
CA ALA A 6 4.53 -3.14 -2.03
C ALA A 6 5.32 -1.89 -1.64
N ALA A 7 4.85 -1.11 -0.65
CA ALA A 7 5.59 0.04 -0.13
C ALA A 7 6.80 -0.34 0.74
N LEU A 8 6.74 -1.50 1.42
CA LEU A 8 7.79 -1.97 2.32
C LEU A 8 8.97 -2.61 1.58
N LEU A 9 8.70 -3.41 0.55
CA LEU A 9 9.74 -4.20 -0.13
C LEU A 9 10.92 -3.36 -0.64
N PRO A 10 10.72 -2.20 -1.30
CA PRO A 10 11.82 -1.38 -1.77
C PRO A 10 12.73 -0.84 -0.66
N VAL A 11 12.16 -0.62 0.53
CA VAL A 11 12.88 -0.10 1.69
C VAL A 11 13.72 -1.19 2.35
N VAL A 12 13.25 -2.44 2.35
CA VAL A 12 13.93 -3.57 3.01
C VAL A 12 14.94 -4.23 2.09
N PHE A 13 14.61 -4.42 0.81
CA PHE A 13 15.40 -5.26 -0.10
C PHE A 13 16.10 -4.50 -1.22
N ASN A 14 15.74 -3.23 -1.47
CA ASN A 14 16.11 -2.36 -2.62
C ASN A 14 15.01 -2.21 -3.69
N ASN A 15 15.23 -1.29 -4.62
CA ASN A 15 14.26 -0.95 -5.68
C ASN A 15 14.00 -2.07 -6.71
N ASP A 16 14.78 -3.15 -6.74
CA ASP A 16 14.52 -4.29 -7.63
C ASP A 16 13.23 -5.03 -7.23
N TYR A 17 12.78 -4.82 -5.99
CA TYR A 17 11.53 -5.35 -5.46
C TYR A 17 10.36 -4.37 -5.55
N PHE A 18 10.49 -3.32 -6.38
CA PHE A 18 9.40 -2.40 -6.63
C PHE A 18 8.24 -3.09 -7.37
N VAL A 19 7.05 -3.05 -6.78
CA VAL A 19 5.86 -3.71 -7.34
C VAL A 19 5.06 -2.72 -8.17
N HIS A 20 5.00 -2.96 -9.47
CA HIS A 20 4.12 -2.23 -10.37
C HIS A 20 2.67 -2.70 -10.24
N VAL A 21 1.73 -1.79 -10.47
CA VAL A 21 0.28 -2.05 -10.38
C VAL A 21 -0.45 -1.48 -11.59
N SER A 22 -1.58 -2.11 -11.92
CA SER A 22 -2.53 -1.65 -12.94
C SER A 22 -3.95 -1.91 -12.44
N GLY A 23 -4.91 -1.08 -12.86
CA GLY A 23 -6.30 -1.14 -12.39
C GLY A 23 -6.52 -0.53 -11.01
N LEU A 24 -5.50 0.10 -10.44
CA LEU A 24 -5.58 0.85 -9.19
C LEU A 24 -4.57 2.00 -9.18
N ARG A 25 -4.77 2.93 -8.26
CA ARG A 25 -3.77 3.92 -7.87
C ARG A 25 -3.72 4.06 -6.36
N TYR A 26 -2.57 4.44 -5.82
CA TYR A 26 -2.45 4.68 -4.39
C TYR A 26 -1.39 5.72 -4.05
N ASP A 27 -1.63 6.37 -2.93
CA ASP A 27 -0.74 7.33 -2.32
C ASP A 27 -0.11 6.69 -1.10
N TYR A 28 1.21 6.77 -0.99
CA TYR A 28 1.94 6.26 0.16
C TYR A 28 2.95 7.28 0.67
N SER A 29 3.27 7.20 1.95
CA SER A 29 4.31 8.03 2.56
C SER A 29 5.58 7.22 2.80
N PRO A 30 6.69 7.55 2.12
CA PRO A 30 7.99 6.95 2.42
C PRO A 30 8.40 7.11 3.90
N GLN A 31 8.05 8.25 4.51
CA GLN A 31 8.32 8.56 5.93
C GLN A 31 7.51 7.72 6.92
N ARG A 32 6.49 7.01 6.44
CA ARG A 32 5.65 6.14 7.26
C ARG A 32 5.85 4.67 6.94
N VAL A 33 6.77 4.27 6.07
CA VAL A 33 6.97 2.83 5.79
C VAL A 33 7.41 2.08 7.05
N LEU A 34 8.37 2.65 7.78
CA LEU A 34 8.89 2.12 9.03
C LEU A 34 8.42 2.95 10.22
N TRP A 35 8.14 2.28 11.33
CA TRP A 35 7.93 2.92 12.62
C TRP A 35 9.26 3.33 13.25
N LEU A 36 10.22 2.40 13.26
CA LEU A 36 11.60 2.61 13.71
C LEU A 36 12.53 1.57 13.08
N THR A 37 13.82 1.83 13.13
CA THR A 37 14.86 0.84 12.83
C THR A 37 15.63 0.57 14.11
N ILE A 38 15.76 -0.70 14.51
CA ILE A 38 16.43 -1.04 15.77
C ILE A 38 17.93 -0.75 15.64
N PRO A 39 18.50 0.16 16.46
CA PRO A 39 19.92 0.48 16.41
C PRO A 39 20.80 -0.77 16.64
N GLY A 40 21.88 -0.91 15.87
CA GLY A 40 22.84 -2.02 16.00
C GLY A 40 22.43 -3.35 15.38
N LYS A 41 21.13 -3.55 15.07
CA LYS A 41 20.63 -4.76 14.38
C LYS A 41 20.14 -4.50 12.95
N ASN A 42 20.05 -3.23 12.54
CA ASN A 42 19.49 -2.82 11.25
C ASN A 42 18.16 -3.50 10.91
N LEU A 43 17.35 -3.81 11.93
CA LEU A 43 16.08 -4.50 11.76
C LEU A 43 14.97 -3.46 11.55
N PRO A 44 14.37 -3.37 10.35
CA PRO A 44 13.30 -2.44 10.08
C PRO A 44 12.00 -2.91 10.75
N VAL A 45 11.36 -2.05 11.54
CA VAL A 45 10.04 -2.31 12.11
C VAL A 45 8.99 -1.63 11.22
N PRO A 46 8.23 -2.39 10.43
CA PRO A 46 7.22 -1.82 9.54
C PRO A 46 6.07 -1.19 10.34
N SER A 47 5.53 -0.08 9.82
CA SER A 47 4.44 0.63 10.52
C SER A 47 3.04 0.13 10.18
N MET A 48 2.88 -0.52 9.02
CA MET A 48 1.59 -0.87 8.40
C MET A 48 0.69 0.32 8.06
N HIS A 49 1.22 1.53 8.05
CA HIS A 49 0.49 2.78 7.81
C HIS A 49 1.18 3.63 6.74
N ALA A 50 1.88 2.98 5.80
CA ALA A 50 2.54 3.65 4.70
C ALA A 50 1.50 4.15 3.69
N VAL A 51 0.47 3.34 3.41
CA VAL A 51 -0.56 3.65 2.41
C VAL A 51 -1.59 4.61 3.01
N LEU A 52 -1.66 5.81 2.44
CA LEU A 52 -2.54 6.89 2.87
C LEU A 52 -3.92 6.80 2.20
N LYS A 53 -3.92 6.49 0.90
CA LYS A 53 -5.12 6.42 0.06
C LYS A 53 -4.91 5.35 -0.99
N ALA A 54 -5.95 4.61 -1.32
CA ALA A 54 -5.96 3.67 -2.45
C ALA A 54 -7.31 3.75 -3.16
N GLU A 55 -7.29 3.64 -4.47
CA GLU A 55 -8.47 3.69 -5.33
C GLU A 55 -8.33 2.65 -6.44
N ARG A 56 -9.40 1.93 -6.73
CA ARG A 56 -9.48 1.04 -7.89
C ARG A 56 -10.06 1.77 -9.08
N TYR A 57 -9.54 1.50 -10.26
CA TYR A 57 -10.16 1.94 -11.50
C TYR A 57 -11.40 1.07 -11.76
N ALA A 58 -12.53 1.71 -12.05
CA ALA A 58 -13.82 1.07 -12.30
C ALA A 58 -14.28 1.20 -13.75
N GLY A 59 -13.62 2.04 -14.55
CA GLY A 59 -13.89 2.18 -15.97
C GLY A 59 -13.33 1.03 -16.81
N GLU A 60 -13.53 1.12 -18.12
CA GLU A 60 -13.03 0.16 -19.09
C GLU A 60 -11.72 0.62 -19.75
N GLY A 61 -10.98 -0.33 -20.32
CA GLY A 61 -9.80 -0.04 -21.13
C GLY A 61 -8.58 0.45 -20.35
N ILE A 62 -7.86 1.42 -20.94
CA ILE A 62 -6.60 1.94 -20.39
C ILE A 62 -6.91 2.85 -19.21
N GLN A 63 -6.30 2.55 -18.07
CA GLN A 63 -6.38 3.40 -16.87
C GLN A 63 -5.81 4.81 -17.17
N PRO A 64 -6.63 5.87 -17.09
CA PRO A 64 -6.22 7.22 -17.47
C PRO A 64 -5.30 7.86 -16.43
N ALA A 65 -4.45 8.78 -16.89
CA ALA A 65 -3.69 9.67 -16.03
C ALA A 65 -4.60 10.80 -15.53
N GLY A 66 -4.75 10.94 -14.20
CA GLY A 66 -5.57 12.00 -13.61
C GLY A 66 -7.01 11.58 -13.32
N ASP A 67 -7.98 12.35 -13.80
CA ASP A 67 -9.40 12.12 -13.54
C ASP A 67 -9.92 10.90 -14.30
N GLY A 68 -10.74 10.10 -13.63
CA GLY A 68 -11.31 8.87 -14.16
C GLY A 68 -12.27 8.26 -13.16
N GLU A 69 -12.91 7.17 -13.56
CA GLU A 69 -13.82 6.43 -12.68
C GLU A 69 -13.02 5.64 -11.64
N TYR A 70 -12.72 6.29 -10.53
CA TYR A 70 -11.99 5.72 -9.41
C TYR A 70 -12.91 5.52 -8.21
N LEU A 71 -12.90 4.32 -7.65
CA LEU A 71 -13.63 3.98 -6.44
C LEU A 71 -12.66 3.74 -5.28
N PRO A 72 -12.95 4.23 -4.07
CA PRO A 72 -12.05 4.09 -2.93
C PRO A 72 -11.89 2.62 -2.53
N LEU A 73 -10.65 2.22 -2.28
CA LEU A 73 -10.30 0.95 -1.61
C LEU A 73 -10.10 1.25 -0.13
N LEU A 74 -11.11 0.96 0.68
CA LEU A 74 -11.08 1.29 2.09
C LEU A 74 -10.15 0.34 2.86
N ARG A 75 -9.44 0.90 3.85
CA ARG A 75 -8.62 0.11 4.76
C ARG A 75 -9.52 -0.76 5.63
N GLY A 76 -9.24 -2.06 5.66
CA GLY A 76 -10.07 -3.03 6.40
C GLY A 76 -11.33 -3.47 5.65
N ASP A 77 -11.42 -3.16 4.35
CA ASP A 77 -12.44 -3.73 3.47
C ASP A 77 -12.28 -5.26 3.37
N ASP A 78 -13.41 -5.96 3.47
CA ASP A 78 -13.53 -7.41 3.37
C ASP A 78 -13.98 -7.88 1.97
N THR A 79 -14.17 -6.95 1.04
CA THR A 79 -14.50 -7.24 -0.36
C THR A 79 -13.41 -8.08 -1.02
N LEU A 80 -13.84 -9.13 -1.72
CA LEU A 80 -12.94 -9.96 -2.50
C LEU A 80 -12.72 -9.35 -3.89
N TYR A 81 -11.45 -9.04 -4.19
CA TYR A 81 -11.06 -8.50 -5.49
C TYR A 81 -10.41 -9.57 -6.36
N ARG A 82 -10.81 -9.61 -7.63
CA ARG A 82 -10.13 -10.42 -8.64
C ARG A 82 -8.86 -9.69 -9.08
N ILE A 83 -7.71 -10.35 -8.94
CA ILE A 83 -6.41 -9.83 -9.35
C ILE A 83 -5.76 -10.79 -10.36
N ALA A 84 -4.88 -10.24 -11.19
CA ALA A 84 -3.99 -11.00 -12.05
C ALA A 84 -2.55 -10.57 -11.75
N SER A 85 -1.66 -11.54 -11.65
CA SER A 85 -0.24 -11.33 -11.32
C SER A 85 0.56 -12.52 -11.85
N ASP A 86 1.88 -12.38 -11.92
CA ASP A 86 2.74 -13.53 -12.13
C ASP A 86 2.63 -14.52 -10.96
N TYR A 87 2.84 -15.78 -11.29
CA TYR A 87 2.74 -16.89 -10.34
C TYR A 87 3.78 -16.77 -9.21
N TYR A 88 4.97 -16.25 -9.50
CA TYR A 88 6.04 -16.08 -8.52
C TYR A 88 5.67 -15.04 -7.44
N MET A 89 5.12 -13.90 -7.83
CA MET A 89 4.67 -12.84 -6.93
C MET A 89 3.55 -13.35 -6.01
N LEU A 90 2.57 -14.10 -6.55
CA LEU A 90 1.50 -14.66 -5.73
C LEU A 90 1.99 -15.73 -4.74
N GLN A 91 3.04 -16.48 -5.08
CA GLN A 91 3.70 -17.37 -4.12
C GLN A 91 4.47 -16.62 -3.04
N PHE A 92 5.05 -15.48 -3.40
CA PHE A 92 5.86 -14.68 -2.49
C PHE A 92 5.04 -13.98 -1.39
N LEU A 93 3.86 -13.45 -1.72
CA LEU A 93 3.05 -12.68 -0.78
C LEU A 93 2.70 -13.43 0.53
N PRO A 94 2.27 -14.71 0.51
CA PRO A 94 2.05 -15.46 1.75
C PRO A 94 3.30 -15.64 2.62
N MET A 95 4.50 -15.68 2.01
CA MET A 95 5.76 -15.81 2.77
C MET A 95 6.05 -14.58 3.62
N VAL A 96 5.64 -13.38 3.18
CA VAL A 96 5.73 -12.16 3.98
C VAL A 96 4.95 -12.31 5.29
N GLY A 97 3.81 -13.01 5.27
CA GLY A 97 3.01 -13.31 6.46
C GLY A 97 3.74 -14.16 7.50
N LYS A 98 4.72 -14.98 7.11
CA LYS A 98 5.52 -15.77 8.06
C LYS A 98 6.46 -14.90 8.90
N LEU A 99 6.97 -13.82 8.29
CA LEU A 99 7.84 -12.84 8.96
C LEU A 99 7.03 -11.75 9.66
N LEU A 100 5.93 -11.34 9.04
CA LEU A 100 5.07 -10.25 9.47
C LEU A 100 3.60 -10.72 9.48
N PRO A 101 3.16 -11.42 10.54
CA PRO A 101 1.80 -12.00 10.60
C PRO A 101 0.68 -10.99 10.36
N GLN A 102 0.88 -9.72 10.74
CA GLN A 102 -0.08 -8.64 10.52
C GLN A 102 -0.28 -8.29 9.03
N LEU A 103 0.71 -8.60 8.19
CA LEU A 103 0.65 -8.43 6.73
C LEU A 103 0.28 -9.72 6.00
N ALA A 104 -0.13 -10.78 6.69
CA ALA A 104 -0.49 -12.03 6.02
C ALA A 104 -1.58 -11.81 4.95
N VAL A 105 -1.25 -12.26 3.74
CA VAL A 105 -2.14 -12.28 2.58
C VAL A 105 -2.33 -13.74 2.17
N VAL A 106 -3.59 -14.14 2.00
CA VAL A 106 -3.97 -15.49 1.56
C VAL A 106 -4.78 -15.32 0.29
N PRO A 107 -4.32 -15.86 -0.86
CA PRO A 107 -5.12 -15.95 -2.08
C PRO A 107 -6.40 -16.74 -1.82
N LYS A 108 -7.51 -16.24 -2.34
CA LYS A 108 -8.84 -16.81 -2.13
C LYS A 108 -9.54 -17.04 -3.46
N ASP A 109 -10.38 -18.06 -3.50
CA ASP A 109 -11.32 -18.28 -4.60
C ASP A 109 -12.55 -17.35 -4.50
N LYS A 110 -13.47 -17.45 -5.47
CA LYS A 110 -14.70 -16.65 -5.52
C LYS A 110 -15.62 -16.80 -4.30
N THR A 111 -15.47 -17.86 -3.51
CA THR A 111 -16.26 -18.13 -2.30
C THR A 111 -15.57 -17.58 -1.05
N GLY A 112 -14.32 -17.12 -1.18
CA GLY A 112 -13.50 -16.65 -0.07
C GLY A 112 -12.66 -17.74 0.59
N ALA A 113 -12.70 -18.98 0.09
CA ALA A 113 -11.89 -20.09 0.58
C ALA A 113 -10.43 -19.95 0.10
N PRO A 114 -9.42 -20.36 0.88
CA PRO A 114 -8.03 -20.38 0.43
C PRO A 114 -7.87 -21.19 -0.87
N LEU A 115 -7.10 -20.63 -1.80
CA LEU A 115 -6.90 -21.16 -3.15
C LEU A 115 -5.49 -21.75 -3.29
N PHE A 116 -5.38 -22.89 -3.98
CA PHE A 116 -4.10 -23.36 -4.51
C PHE A 116 -3.79 -22.66 -5.84
N LEU A 117 -2.65 -21.96 -5.91
CA LEU A 117 -2.31 -21.12 -7.07
C LEU A 117 -2.28 -21.90 -8.40
N ASN A 118 -1.97 -23.20 -8.36
CA ASN A 118 -1.93 -24.07 -9.55
C ASN A 118 -3.28 -24.16 -10.27
N GLU A 119 -4.37 -24.00 -9.53
CA GLU A 119 -5.75 -24.07 -10.03
C GLU A 119 -6.21 -22.73 -10.63
N ALA A 120 -5.50 -21.63 -10.34
CA ALA A 120 -5.79 -20.30 -10.83
C ALA A 120 -4.88 -19.85 -12.00
N VAL A 121 -4.05 -20.75 -12.53
CA VAL A 121 -3.21 -20.46 -13.70
C VAL A 121 -4.09 -20.32 -14.93
N VAL A 122 -4.01 -19.17 -15.59
CA VAL A 122 -4.71 -18.92 -16.85
C VAL A 122 -4.08 -19.76 -17.97
N ARG A 123 -4.90 -20.51 -18.69
CA ARG A 123 -4.48 -21.32 -19.83
C ARG A 123 -5.22 -20.92 -21.11
N VAL A 124 -4.48 -20.84 -22.21
CA VAL A 124 -5.00 -20.59 -23.57
C VAL A 124 -4.55 -21.76 -24.43
N ASP A 125 -5.49 -22.44 -25.10
CA ASP A 125 -5.23 -23.63 -25.92
C ASP A 125 -4.45 -24.74 -25.18
N GLY A 126 -4.74 -24.91 -23.88
CA GLY A 126 -4.09 -25.91 -23.01
C GLY A 126 -2.73 -25.48 -22.44
N ALA A 127 -2.10 -24.44 -23.00
CA ALA A 127 -0.82 -23.90 -22.54
C ALA A 127 -1.02 -22.78 -21.50
N GLU A 128 -0.06 -22.63 -20.59
CA GLU A 128 -0.10 -21.54 -19.60
C GLU A 128 0.20 -20.19 -20.25
N LEU A 129 -0.67 -19.20 -20.00
CA LEU A 129 -0.47 -17.85 -20.49
C LEU A 129 0.73 -17.22 -19.79
N LYS A 130 1.75 -16.83 -20.56
CA LYS A 130 2.95 -16.18 -20.05
C LYS A 130 2.82 -14.66 -20.15
N ILE A 131 3.32 -13.95 -19.14
CA ILE A 131 3.24 -12.48 -19.10
C ILE A 131 4.02 -11.83 -20.24
N TRP A 132 5.19 -12.37 -20.58
CA TRP A 132 5.97 -11.87 -21.72
C TRP A 132 5.21 -12.04 -23.04
N GLN A 133 4.45 -13.13 -23.19
CA GLN A 133 3.63 -13.38 -24.38
C GLN A 133 2.52 -12.32 -24.47
N THR A 134 1.84 -12.06 -23.36
CA THR A 134 0.82 -11.00 -23.29
C THR A 134 1.38 -9.64 -23.68
N LEU A 135 2.59 -9.28 -23.24
CA LEU A 135 3.24 -8.02 -23.61
C LEU A 135 3.54 -7.96 -25.13
N VAL A 136 4.09 -9.03 -25.69
CA VAL A 136 4.44 -9.11 -27.11
C VAL A 136 3.19 -9.03 -27.98
N GLU A 137 2.17 -9.82 -27.69
CA GLU A 137 0.91 -9.83 -28.44
C GLU A 137 0.16 -8.50 -28.32
N TYR A 138 0.09 -7.94 -27.11
CA TYR A 138 -0.50 -6.61 -26.88
C TYR A 138 0.19 -5.54 -27.71
N THR A 139 1.53 -5.58 -27.78
CA THR A 139 2.33 -4.60 -28.53
C THR A 139 2.16 -4.81 -30.03
N ALA A 140 2.21 -6.05 -30.50
CA ALA A 140 2.06 -6.39 -31.92
C ALA A 140 0.67 -6.02 -32.47
N GLY A 141 -0.36 -6.04 -31.64
CA GLY A 141 -1.73 -5.64 -32.01
C GLY A 141 -1.96 -4.12 -32.10
N ARG A 142 -0.95 -3.28 -31.82
CA ARG A 142 -1.09 -1.82 -31.89
C ARG A 142 -0.97 -1.29 -33.32
N PRO A 143 -1.59 -0.13 -33.62
CA PRO A 143 -1.37 0.56 -34.88
C PRO A 143 0.13 0.79 -35.15
N ARG A 144 0.55 0.58 -36.39
CA ARG A 144 1.94 0.79 -36.80
C ARG A 144 2.17 2.25 -37.16
N GLY A 145 3.36 2.75 -36.83
CA GLY A 145 3.84 4.07 -37.23
C GLY A 145 4.32 4.09 -38.69
N GLU A 146 4.90 5.22 -39.09
CA GLU A 146 5.45 5.42 -40.43
C GLU A 146 6.63 4.49 -40.76
N ASP A 147 7.35 4.04 -39.73
CA ASP A 147 8.46 3.08 -39.80
C ASP A 147 8.01 1.61 -39.79
N GLY A 148 6.69 1.36 -39.74
CA GLY A 148 6.11 0.02 -39.66
C GLY A 148 6.20 -0.64 -38.28
N ILE A 149 6.69 0.07 -37.26
CA ILE A 149 6.80 -0.42 -35.88
C ILE A 149 5.51 -0.12 -35.11
N PRO A 150 4.95 -1.06 -34.33
CA PRO A 150 3.78 -0.79 -33.50
C PRO A 150 4.03 0.34 -32.48
N VAL A 151 3.11 1.30 -32.42
CA VAL A 151 3.22 2.47 -31.54
C VAL A 151 2.48 2.18 -30.23
N ILE A 152 3.20 2.28 -29.11
CA ILE A 152 2.60 2.20 -27.77
C ILE A 152 1.84 3.49 -27.46
N ASP A 153 0.69 3.36 -26.80
CA ASP A 153 -0.13 4.49 -26.39
C ASP A 153 0.67 5.48 -25.53
N ARG A 154 0.54 6.78 -25.84
CA ARG A 154 1.21 7.87 -25.12
C ARG A 154 0.89 7.88 -23.63
N ALA A 155 -0.24 7.30 -23.21
CA ALA A 155 -0.60 7.11 -21.81
C ALA A 155 0.47 6.34 -21.00
N TYR A 156 1.27 5.50 -21.65
CA TYR A 156 2.36 4.75 -20.99
C TYR A 156 3.71 5.48 -20.96
N ALA A 157 3.81 6.69 -21.51
CA ALA A 157 5.05 7.48 -21.49
C ALA A 157 5.40 8.03 -20.10
N GLY A 158 4.48 7.97 -19.14
CA GLY A 158 4.67 8.44 -17.78
C GLY A 158 4.10 7.50 -16.73
N THR A 159 4.12 7.94 -15.48
CA THR A 159 3.66 7.12 -14.32
C THR A 159 2.14 6.99 -14.21
N ALA A 160 1.40 7.83 -14.94
CA ALA A 160 -0.06 7.95 -14.89
C ALA A 160 -0.64 8.12 -13.47
N GLY A 161 0.16 8.61 -12.52
CA GLY A 161 -0.26 8.82 -11.13
C GLY A 161 -0.70 7.54 -10.41
N ARG A 162 -0.20 6.36 -10.82
CA ARG A 162 -0.60 5.07 -10.25
C ARG A 162 0.00 4.82 -8.87
N ILE A 163 1.23 5.28 -8.64
CA ILE A 163 1.95 5.09 -7.38
C ILE A 163 2.56 6.44 -6.99
N ASN A 164 1.99 7.09 -5.98
CA ASN A 164 2.37 8.46 -5.63
C ASN A 164 3.02 8.52 -4.25
N ALA A 165 4.27 8.97 -4.20
CA ALA A 165 4.96 9.21 -2.95
C ALA A 165 4.59 10.59 -2.39
N ILE A 166 3.85 10.61 -1.28
CA ILE A 166 3.44 11.83 -0.58
C ILE A 166 4.33 12.03 0.64
N LYS A 167 4.97 13.20 0.72
CA LYS A 167 5.73 13.58 1.91
C LYS A 167 4.75 13.89 3.05
N THR A 168 4.89 13.15 4.15
CA THR A 168 4.15 13.45 5.39
C THR A 168 5.10 13.48 6.58
N LEU A 169 4.58 13.88 7.75
CA LEU A 169 5.33 13.77 9.00
C LEU A 169 5.53 12.29 9.38
N PRO A 170 6.74 11.90 9.81
CA PRO A 170 7.01 10.57 10.35
C PRO A 170 6.07 10.24 11.51
N LEU A 171 5.75 8.96 11.68
CA LEU A 171 4.84 8.52 12.75
C LEU A 171 5.39 8.81 14.15
N LEU A 172 6.73 8.80 14.31
CA LEU A 172 7.38 9.16 15.56
C LEU A 172 7.05 10.60 16.01
N VAL A 173 6.94 11.54 15.07
CA VAL A 173 6.59 12.93 15.38
C VAL A 173 5.18 13.00 15.99
N TRP A 174 4.23 12.26 15.43
CA TRP A 174 2.87 12.16 15.98
C TRP A 174 2.85 11.52 17.36
N ALA A 175 3.67 10.48 17.58
CA ALA A 175 3.80 9.85 18.89
C ALA A 175 4.36 10.82 19.94
N LEU A 176 5.38 11.61 19.58
CA LEU A 176 5.97 12.64 20.46
C LEU A 176 4.98 13.76 20.77
N LEU A 177 4.23 14.25 19.78
CA LEU A 177 3.18 15.25 19.99
C LEU A 177 2.09 14.72 20.92
N GLY A 178 1.61 13.49 20.68
CA GLY A 178 0.63 12.83 21.54
C GLY A 178 1.11 12.70 22.99
N LEU A 179 2.37 12.28 23.18
CA LEU A 179 2.99 12.20 24.51
C LEU A 179 3.09 13.57 25.18
N PHE A 180 3.49 14.60 24.44
CA PHE A 180 3.57 15.97 24.95
C PHE A 180 2.21 16.48 25.46
N PHE A 181 1.14 16.31 24.68
CA PHE A 181 -0.22 16.68 25.09
C PHE A 181 -0.72 15.85 26.28
N LEU A 182 -0.38 14.56 26.34
CA LEU A 182 -0.71 13.70 27.49
C LEU A 182 -0.04 14.20 28.77
N ILE A 183 1.24 14.59 28.71
CA ILE A 183 1.97 15.16 29.86
C ILE A 183 1.31 16.48 30.30
N LEU A 184 0.99 17.37 29.35
CA LEU A 184 0.29 18.63 29.68
C LEU A 184 -1.06 18.38 30.36
N LEU A 185 -1.84 17.41 29.88
CA LEU A 185 -3.11 17.03 30.49
C LEU A 185 -2.93 16.51 31.92
N LEU A 186 -1.92 15.65 32.15
CA LEU A 186 -1.63 15.13 33.49
C LEU A 186 -1.20 16.25 34.45
N VAL A 187 -0.36 17.18 33.99
CA VAL A 187 0.05 18.36 34.78
C VAL A 187 -1.17 19.23 35.11
N PHE A 188 -2.03 19.51 34.13
CA PHE A 188 -3.26 20.25 34.31
C PHE A 188 -4.17 19.60 35.36
N LEU A 189 -4.43 18.29 35.24
CA LEU A 189 -5.26 17.53 36.18
C LEU A 189 -4.69 17.47 37.60
N VAL A 190 -3.38 17.55 37.78
CA VAL A 190 -2.73 17.53 39.10
C VAL A 190 -2.65 18.94 39.72
N VAL A 191 -2.39 19.97 38.92
CA VAL A 191 -2.20 21.35 39.39
C VAL A 191 -3.54 22.03 39.70
N LEU A 192 -4.58 21.82 38.90
CA LEU A 192 -5.89 22.46 39.12
C LEU A 192 -6.57 22.11 40.44
N PRO A 193 -6.66 20.83 40.87
CA PRO A 193 -7.26 20.49 42.16
C PRO A 193 -6.42 21.01 43.33
N ARG A 194 -5.09 21.07 43.17
CA ARG A 194 -4.17 21.62 44.19
C ARG A 194 -4.33 23.14 44.32
N ALA A 195 -4.43 23.85 43.19
CA ALA A 195 -4.71 25.29 43.17
C ALA A 195 -6.11 25.60 43.74
N TYR A 196 -7.12 24.79 43.42
CA TYR A 196 -8.49 24.96 43.91
C TYR A 196 -8.62 24.66 45.41
N ARG A 197 -7.99 23.59 45.91
CA ARG A 197 -7.94 23.28 47.36
C ARG A 197 -7.09 24.29 48.15
N GLY A 198 -6.03 24.83 47.55
CA GLY A 198 -5.19 25.88 48.15
C GLY A 198 -5.97 27.19 48.37
N ARG A 199 -6.77 27.62 47.39
CA ARG A 199 -7.62 28.81 47.52
C ARG A 199 -8.73 28.66 48.56
N ARG A 200 -9.32 27.46 48.71
CA ARG A 200 -10.40 27.21 49.69
C ARG A 200 -9.92 27.19 51.14
N LYS A 201 -8.62 27.01 51.40
CA LYS A 201 -8.01 27.11 52.74
C LYS A 201 -7.65 28.55 53.15
N GLN A 202 -7.70 29.51 52.23
CA GLN A 202 -7.30 30.90 52.47
C GLN A 202 -8.47 31.89 52.66
N SER A 203 -9.73 31.42 52.73
CA SER A 203 -10.84 32.26 53.20
C SER A 203 -10.90 32.24 54.74
N PRO A 204 -10.53 33.33 55.44
CA PRO A 204 -10.67 33.43 56.88
C PRO A 204 -12.15 33.67 57.23
N ARG A 205 -12.57 33.16 58.39
CA ARG A 205 -13.75 33.64 59.11
C ARG A 205 -13.50 35.03 59.66
#